data_AF-A0A954Q6B7-F1
#
_entry.id   AF-A0A954Q6B7-F1
#
_cell.length_a   1.000
_cell.length_b   1.000
_cell.length_c   1.000
_cell.angle_alpha   90.00
_cell.angle_beta   90.00
_cell.angle_gamma   90.00
#
_symmetry.space_group_name_H-M   'P 1'
#
loop_
_entity.id
_entity.type
_entity.pdbx_description
1 polymer ?
#
loop_
_entity_poly.entity_id
_entity_poly.type
_entity_poly.pdbx_seq_one_letter_code
_entity_poly.pdbx_strand_id
1 'polypeptide(L)' 'MPKNVILAASFPTTANRLFDMYLDPQQHAAFTGAPVTIAAEPGSPFKAFDGMLSGMILHVEPKRFIVHTWRSTN' A
#
# COMPACT_ATOMS: atom_id res chain seq x y z
N MET A 1 -6.46 23.69 0.18
CA MET A 1 -6.61 22.97 1.47
C MET A 1 -6.62 21.48 1.18
N PRO A 2 -5.91 20.64 1.97
CA PRO A 2 -5.99 19.19 1.83
C PRO A 2 -7.44 18.72 2.09
N LYS A 3 -7.87 17.69 1.35
CA LYS A 3 -9.17 17.03 1.55
C LYS A 3 -8.92 15.59 1.98
N ASN A 4 -9.73 15.12 2.92
CA ASN A 4 -9.72 13.71 3.30
C ASN A 4 -10.51 12.90 2.28
N VAL A 5 -9.92 11.78 1.83
CA VAL A 5 -10.59 10.78 0.99
C VAL A 5 -10.78 9.54 1.84
N ILE A 6 -12.02 9.11 2.02
CA ILE A 6 -12.38 7.91 2.78
C ILE A 6 -13.12 6.98 1.83
N LEU A 7 -12.56 5.79 1.60
CA LEU A 7 -13.14 4.75 0.76
C LEU A 7 -13.32 3.48 1.57
N ALA A 8 -14.42 2.77 1.33
CA ALA A 8 -14.69 1.47 1.93
C ALA A 8 -15.17 0.50 0.84
N ALA A 9 -14.73 -0.75 0.92
CA ALA A 9 -15.10 -1.82 0.01
C ALA A 9 -15.11 -3.17 0.76
N SER A 10 -15.96 -4.08 0.30
CA SER A 10 -16.06 -5.45 0.81
C SER A 10 -15.57 -6.42 -0.24
N PHE A 11 -14.72 -7.37 0.16
CA PHE A 11 -14.15 -8.37 -0.74
C PHE A 11 -14.46 -9.79 -0.22
N PRO A 12 -14.76 -10.76 -1.10
CA PRO A 12 -15.06 -12.14 -0.72
C PRO A 12 -13.76 -12.92 -0.42
N THR A 13 -13.00 -12.49 0.60
CA THR A 13 -11.74 -13.09 1.02
C THR A 13 -11.47 -12.78 2.50
N THR A 14 -10.45 -13.41 3.08
CA THR A 14 -10.00 -13.13 4.45
C THR A 14 -9.23 -11.81 4.55
N ALA A 15 -9.31 -11.17 5.72
CA ALA A 15 -8.52 -9.98 6.04
C ALA A 15 -7.01 -10.25 5.92
N ASN A 16 -6.56 -11.46 6.32
CA ASN A 16 -5.15 -11.83 6.23
C ASN A 16 -4.63 -11.80 4.79
N ARG A 17 -5.40 -12.36 3.84
CA ARG A 17 -5.02 -12.36 2.42
C ARG A 17 -4.96 -10.94 1.86
N LEU A 18 -5.92 -10.08 2.21
CA LEU A 18 -5.90 -8.69 1.77
C LEU A 18 -4.70 -7.94 2.33
N PHE A 19 -4.41 -8.12 3.62
CA PHE A 19 -3.27 -7.50 4.27
C PHE A 19 -1.95 -7.91 3.62
N ASP A 20 -1.75 -9.22 3.40
CA ASP A 20 -0.52 -9.75 2.81
C ASP A 20 -0.32 -9.25 1.38
N MET A 21 -1.39 -9.19 0.60
CA MET A 21 -1.38 -8.69 -0.78
C MET A 21 -0.83 -7.27 -0.89
N TYR A 22 -1.06 -6.40 0.11
CA TYR A 22 -0.52 -5.03 0.10
C TYR A 22 0.98 -4.97 0.38
N LEU A 23 1.53 -5.86 1.21
CA LEU A 23 2.94 -5.79 1.65
C LEU A 23 3.87 -6.75 0.89
N ASP A 24 3.31 -7.63 0.06
CA ASP A 24 4.05 -8.48 -0.87
C ASP A 24 4.25 -7.77 -2.22
N PRO A 25 5.49 -7.46 -2.62
CA PRO A 25 5.75 -6.72 -3.86
C PRO A 25 5.23 -7.41 -5.13
N GLN A 26 5.21 -8.74 -5.18
CA GLN A 26 4.76 -9.49 -6.36
C GLN A 26 3.24 -9.45 -6.46
N GLN A 27 2.54 -9.67 -5.35
CA GLN A 27 1.08 -9.58 -5.30
C GLN A 27 0.60 -8.14 -5.52
N HIS A 28 1.32 -7.16 -4.97
CA HIS A 28 1.03 -5.75 -5.18
C HIS A 28 1.22 -5.33 -6.65
N ALA A 29 2.30 -5.79 -7.29
CA ALA A 29 2.52 -5.58 -8.71
C ALA A 29 1.41 -6.22 -9.57
N ALA A 30 0.87 -7.38 -9.17
CA ALA A 30 -0.17 -8.07 -9.93
C ALA A 30 -1.46 -7.26 -10.09
N PHE A 31 -1.86 -6.46 -9.09
CA PHE A 31 -3.07 -5.63 -9.20
C PHE A 31 -2.81 -4.17 -9.59
N THR A 32 -1.57 -3.67 -9.45
CA THR A 32 -1.19 -2.31 -9.91
C THR A 32 -0.70 -2.29 -11.35
N GLY A 33 -0.29 -3.44 -11.91
CA GLY A 33 0.16 -3.58 -13.29
C GLY A 33 1.60 -3.11 -13.54
N ALA A 34 2.36 -2.76 -12.50
CA ALA A 34 3.75 -2.32 -12.61
C ALA A 34 4.58 -2.78 -11.39
N PRO A 35 5.92 -2.80 -11.46
CA PRO A 35 6.77 -3.13 -10.32
C PRO A 35 6.50 -2.25 -9.10
N VAL A 36 6.53 -2.86 -7.92
CA VAL A 36 6.32 -2.19 -6.63
C VAL A 36 7.56 -2.35 -5.76
N THR A 37 7.95 -1.30 -5.05
CA THR A 37 8.87 -1.35 -3.91
C THR A 37 8.06 -1.15 -2.64
N ILE A 38 8.06 -2.12 -1.74
CA ILE A 38 7.41 -2.02 -0.42
C ILE A 38 8.02 -3.06 0.53
N ALA A 39 8.07 -2.77 1.83
CA ALA A 39 8.43 -3.72 2.88
C ALA A 39 7.55 -3.51 4.12
N ALA A 40 7.34 -4.55 4.92
CA ALA A 40 6.53 -4.48 6.14
C ALA A 40 7.27 -3.83 7.33
N GLU A 41 8.17 -2.89 7.08
CA GLU A 41 9.05 -2.28 8.08
C GLU A 41 8.80 -0.76 8.14
N PRO A 42 8.51 -0.19 9.32
CA PRO A 42 8.45 1.25 9.50
C PRO A 42 9.74 1.94 9.03
N GLY A 43 9.62 3.01 8.26
CA GLY A 43 10.74 3.72 7.63
C GLY A 43 11.10 3.22 6.23
N SER A 44 10.59 2.06 5.80
CA SER A 44 10.87 1.53 4.46
C SER A 44 10.18 2.34 3.36
N PRO A 45 10.80 2.46 2.17
CA PRO A 45 10.23 3.20 1.05
C PRO A 45 9.06 2.43 0.41
N PHE A 46 8.07 3.19 -0.05
CA PHE A 46 6.99 2.74 -0.92
C PHE A 46 7.13 3.40 -2.31
N LYS A 47 7.08 2.61 -3.38
CA LYS A 47 6.97 3.08 -4.78
C LYS A 47 6.03 2.18 -5.56
N ALA A 48 5.11 2.76 -6.32
CA ALA A 48 4.17 2.04 -7.18
C ALA A 48 3.90 2.79 -8.49
N PHE A 49 3.29 2.08 -9.44
CA PHE A 49 2.93 2.59 -10.77
C PHE A 49 4.12 3.27 -11.47
N ASP A 50 5.25 2.56 -11.58
CA ASP A 50 6.48 3.04 -12.22
C ASP A 50 6.99 4.38 -11.67
N GLY A 51 6.86 4.57 -10.35
CA GLY A 51 7.33 5.76 -9.64
C GLY A 51 6.35 6.94 -9.65
N MET A 52 5.17 6.83 -10.26
CA MET A 52 4.13 7.87 -10.17
C MET A 52 3.64 8.10 -8.73
N LEU A 53 3.68 7.05 -7.90
CA LEU A 53 3.32 7.11 -6.48
C LEU A 53 4.52 6.72 -5.64
N SER A 54 4.78 7.51 -4.61
CA SER A 54 5.87 7.28 -3.66
C SER A 54 5.45 7.61 -2.23
N GLY A 55 6.18 7.06 -1.26
CA GLY A 55 5.93 7.30 0.15
C GLY A 55 6.84 6.48 1.04
N MET A 56 6.41 6.33 2.28
CA MET A 56 7.12 5.61 3.34
C MET A 56 6.12 4.88 4.23
N ILE A 57 6.47 3.67 4.67
CA ILE A 57 5.72 2.96 5.69
C ILE A 57 5.93 3.65 7.04
N LEU A 58 4.85 4.08 7.68
CA LEU A 58 4.90 4.71 9.01
C LEU A 58 4.64 3.70 10.13
N HIS A 59 3.74 2.74 9.90
CA HIS A 59 3.39 1.73 10.87
C HIS A 59 2.72 0.53 10.20
N VAL A 60 2.96 -0.66 10.77
CA VAL A 60 2.32 -1.90 10.35
C VAL A 60 1.83 -2.60 11.62
N GLU A 61 0.51 -2.69 11.78
CA GLU A 61 -0.11 -3.53 12.78
C GLU A 61 -0.54 -4.83 12.07
N PRO A 62 0.15 -5.97 12.32
CA PRO A 62 -0.05 -7.19 11.56
C PRO A 62 -1.51 -7.61 11.46
N LYS A 63 -1.97 -7.83 10.21
CA LYS A 63 -3.33 -8.29 9.88
C LYS A 63 -4.47 -7.35 10.31
N ARG A 64 -4.17 -6.11 10.70
CA ARG A 64 -5.18 -5.12 11.09
C ARG A 64 -5.15 -3.88 10.21
N PHE A 65 -4.01 -3.19 10.15
CA PHE A 65 -3.88 -1.99 9.32
C PHE A 65 -2.43 -1.65 8.96
N ILE A 66 -2.29 -0.87 7.89
CA ILE A 66 -1.02 -0.33 7.39
C ILE A 66 -1.17 1.19 7.35
N VAL A 67 -0.17 1.91 7.83
CA VAL A 67 -0.10 3.36 7.71
C VAL A 67 1.11 3.72 6.86
N HIS A 68 0.89 4.52 5.84
CA HIS A 68 1.90 4.97 4.90
C HIS A 68 1.62 6.39 4.40
N THR A 69 2.68 7.12 4.09
CA THR A 69 2.55 8.37 3.34
C THR A 69 2.33 8.07 1.86
N TRP A 70 1.63 8.97 1.17
CA TRP A 70 1.46 8.93 -0.28
C TRP A 70 1.75 10.30 -0.87
N ARG A 71 2.53 10.31 -1.94
CA ARG A 71 2.71 11.47 -2.80
C ARG A 71 2.69 11.03 -4.25
N SER A 72 1.86 11.71 -5.03
CA SER A 72 1.87 11.63 -6.49
C SER A 72 2.82 12.69 -7.07
N THR A 73 3.36 12.39 -8.24
CA THR A 73 4.09 13.37 -9.06
C THR A 73 3.20 14.44 -9.68
N ASN A 74 1.88 14.26 -9.64
CA ASN A 74 0.88 15.25 -10.11
C ASN A 74 0.50 16.28 -9.04
#